data_AF-A0A379X3X5-F1
#
_entry.id   AF-A0A379X3X5-F1
#
_cell.length_a   1.000
_cell.length_b   1.000
_cell.length_c   1.000
_cell.angle_alpha   90.00
_cell.angle_beta   90.00
_cell.angle_gamma   90.00
#
_symmetry.space_group_name_H-M   'P 1'
#
loop_
_entity.id
_entity.type
_entity.pdbx_description
1 polymer ?
#
loop_
_entity_poly.entity_id
_entity_poly.type
_entity_poly.pdbx_seq_one_letter_code
_entity_poly.pdbx_strand_id
1 'polypeptide(L)' 'MRRSHWSEQQQSSDNGSPTLEVDALSLNPGRQEASFDGQTLELTGTEFTLLYLLAQHLARWFPVNI' A
#
# COMPACT_ATOMS: atom_id res chain seq x y z
N MET A 1 -27.74 4.38 30.78
CA MET A 1 -26.86 3.69 29.80
C MET A 1 -25.77 4.67 29.39
N ARG A 2 -24.52 4.49 29.83
CA ARG A 2 -23.43 5.40 29.45
C ARG A 2 -23.04 5.06 28.01
N ARG A 3 -23.23 6.02 27.08
CA ARG A 3 -22.73 5.93 25.70
C ARG A 3 -21.22 5.80 25.77
N SER A 4 -20.71 4.60 25.54
CA SER A 4 -19.27 4.39 25.41
C SER A 4 -18.78 5.25 24.25
N HIS A 5 -17.89 6.20 24.56
CA HIS A 5 -17.00 6.81 23.59
C HIS A 5 -16.23 5.68 22.90
N TRP A 6 -16.73 5.25 21.74
CA TRP A 6 -15.81 4.76 20.72
C TRP A 6 -15.39 5.99 19.97
N SER A 7 -14.24 6.56 20.39
CA SER A 7 -13.51 7.42 19.50
C SER A 7 -13.34 6.64 18.20
N GLU A 8 -13.82 7.21 17.10
CA GLU A 8 -13.33 6.94 15.75
C GLU A 8 -11.84 7.28 15.68
N GLN A 9 -11.02 6.59 16.47
CA GLN A 9 -9.63 6.40 16.15
C GLN A 9 -9.67 5.34 15.06
N GLN A 10 -9.75 5.88 13.84
CA GLN A 10 -9.45 5.27 12.55
C GLN A 10 -8.95 3.84 12.72
N GLN A 11 -9.72 2.90 12.17
CA GLN A 11 -9.24 1.57 11.85
C GLN A 11 -7.88 1.70 11.16
N SER A 12 -6.82 1.59 11.97
CA SER A 12 -5.49 1.26 11.51
C SER A 12 -5.59 -0.18 11.03
N SER A 13 -6.12 -0.35 9.81
CA SER A 13 -5.96 -1.56 9.03
C SER A 13 -4.48 -1.66 8.67
N ASP A 14 -3.69 -2.03 9.67
CA ASP A 14 -2.33 -2.52 9.50
C ASP A 14 -2.45 -4.00 9.11
N ASN A 15 -2.93 -4.22 7.89
CA ASN A 15 -2.88 -5.53 7.25
C ASN A 15 -1.41 -5.78 6.96
N GLY A 16 -0.72 -6.46 7.89
CA GLY A 16 0.73 -6.59 8.07
C GLY A 16 1.58 -7.18 6.93
N SER A 17 1.17 -6.95 5.68
CA SER A 17 2.02 -7.10 4.51
C SER A 17 2.86 -5.83 4.33
N PRO A 18 4.19 -5.95 4.22
CA PRO A 18 5.07 -4.80 4.08
C PRO A 18 4.72 -4.00 2.82
N THR A 19 4.86 -2.68 2.90
CA THR A 19 4.77 -1.80 1.73
C THR A 19 5.94 -2.09 0.80
N LEU A 20 5.66 -2.29 -0.48
CA LEU A 20 6.67 -2.51 -1.50
C LEU A 20 7.02 -1.17 -2.16
N GLU A 21 8.29 -0.80 -2.09
CA GLU A 21 8.81 0.45 -2.66
C GLU A 21 9.77 0.14 -3.82
N VAL A 22 9.55 0.78 -4.96
CA VAL A 22 10.40 0.68 -6.16
C VAL A 22 10.51 2.06 -6.77
N ASP A 23 11.67 2.70 -6.62
CA ASP A 23 11.87 4.08 -7.06
C ASP A 23 10.79 5.00 -6.42
N ALA A 24 10.12 5.86 -7.18
CA ALA A 24 9.02 6.70 -6.70
C ALA A 24 7.68 5.96 -6.48
N LEU A 25 7.59 4.65 -6.75
CA LEU A 25 6.38 3.85 -6.57
C LEU A 25 6.33 3.21 -5.18
N SER A 26 5.22 3.39 -4.47
CA SER A 26 4.93 2.72 -3.20
C SER A 26 3.60 1.96 -3.29
N LEU A 27 3.60 0.69 -2.91
CA LEU A 27 2.44 -0.21 -2.96
C LEU A 27 2.13 -0.79 -1.59
N ASN A 28 0.93 -0.53 -1.07
CA ASN A 28 0.42 -1.11 0.16
C ASN A 28 -0.57 -2.25 -0.16
N PRO A 29 -0.12 -3.52 -0.19
CA PRO A 29 -1.00 -4.66 -0.48
C PRO A 29 -2.09 -4.86 0.59
N GLY A 30 -1.87 -4.42 1.82
CA GLY A 30 -2.84 -4.50 2.90
C GLY A 30 -4.06 -3.60 2.68
N ARG A 31 -3.90 -2.49 1.95
CA ARG A 31 -4.97 -1.54 1.61
C ARG A 31 -5.37 -1.55 0.13
N GLN A 32 -4.60 -2.24 -0.71
CA GLN A 32 -4.68 -2.12 -2.17
C GLN A 32 -4.50 -0.68 -2.67
N GLU A 33 -3.62 0.06 -2.00
CA GLU A 33 -3.32 1.46 -2.32
C GLU A 33 -1.95 1.56 -3.00
N ALA A 34 -1.87 2.38 -4.03
CA ALA A 34 -0.63 2.70 -4.71
C ALA A 34 -0.41 4.22 -4.71
N SER A 35 0.84 4.65 -4.59
CA SER A 35 1.23 6.04 -4.82
C SER A 35 2.47 6.10 -5.70
N PHE A 36 2.53 7.12 -6.55
CA PHE A 36 3.70 7.44 -7.37
C PHE A 36 4.10 8.88 -7.11
N ASP A 37 5.34 9.10 -6.67
CA ASP A 37 5.87 10.42 -6.32
C ASP A 37 4.97 11.15 -5.29
N GLY A 38 4.49 10.41 -4.29
CA GLY A 38 3.60 10.92 -3.24
C GLY A 38 2.15 11.14 -3.66
N GLN A 39 1.79 10.94 -4.93
CA GLN A 39 0.41 11.05 -5.40
C GLN A 39 -0.28 9.69 -5.41
N THR A 40 -1.42 9.57 -4.73
CA THR A 40 -2.25 8.36 -4.76
C THR A 40 -2.79 8.08 -6.17
N LEU A 41 -2.73 6.83 -6.59
CA LEU A 41 -3.27 6.36 -7.86
C LEU A 41 -4.66 5.73 -7.63
N GLU A 42 -5.65 6.18 -8.39
CA GLU A 42 -6.99 5.57 -8.43
C GLU A 42 -6.94 4.32 -9.30
N LEU A 43 -6.86 3.14 -8.67
CA LEU A 43 -6.75 1.86 -9.35
C LEU A 43 -7.92 0.96 -8.99
N THR A 44 -8.43 0.22 -9.98
CA THR A 44 -9.25 -0.96 -9.72
C THR A 44 -8.40 -2.06 -9.07
N GLY A 45 -9.04 -3.01 -8.39
CA GLY A 45 -8.33 -4.12 -7.74
C GLY A 45 -7.46 -4.95 -8.71
N THR A 46 -7.89 -5.09 -9.97
CA THR A 46 -7.10 -5.78 -11.00
C THR A 46 -5.87 -4.98 -11.42
N GLU A 47 -6.01 -3.68 -11.63
CA GLU A 47 -4.87 -2.80 -11.98
C GLU A 47 -3.84 -2.78 -10.85
N PHE A 48 -4.29 -2.68 -9.59
CA PHE A 48 -3.42 -2.80 -8.44
C PHE A 48 -2.67 -4.14 -8.43
N THR A 49 -3.39 -5.26 -8.63
CA THR A 49 -2.80 -6.60 -8.60
C THR A 49 -1.74 -6.77 -9.69
N LEU A 50 -2.02 -6.30 -10.91
CA LEU A 50 -1.06 -6.35 -12.01
C LEU A 50 0.18 -5.51 -11.72
N LEU A 51 0.00 -4.28 -11.24
CA LEU A 51 1.10 -3.39 -10.86
C LEU A 51 1.96 -4.00 -9.74
N TYR A 52 1.32 -4.58 -8.72
CA TYR A 52 2.00 -5.26 -7.62
C TYR A 52 2.83 -6.47 -8.08
N LEU A 53 2.32 -7.27 -9.01
CA LEU A 53 3.08 -8.39 -9.58
C LEU A 53 4.27 -7.89 -10.41
N LEU A 54 4.08 -6.88 -11.24
CA LEU A 54 5.16 -6.27 -12.03
C LEU A 54 6.26 -5.70 -11.12
N ALA A 55 5.88 -4.93 -10.10
CA ALA A 55 6.81 -4.31 -9.18
C ALA A 55 7.58 -5.35 -8.34
N GLN A 56 6.95 -6.44 -7.90
CA GLN A 56 7.65 -7.56 -7.23
C GLN A 56 8.71 -8.22 -8.11
N HIS A 57 8.45 -8.33 -9.42
CA HIS A 57 9.44 -8.88 -10.35
C HIS A 57 10.61 -7.93 -10.58
N LEU A 58 10.37 -6.62 -10.61
CA LEU A 58 11.40 -5.58 -10.78
C LEU A 58 12.27 -5.40 -9.53
N ALA A 59 11.65 -5.35 -8.34
CA ALA A 59 12.32 -5.17 -7.05
C ALA A 59 13.36 -6.28 -6.75
N ARG A 60 13.18 -7.47 -7.34
CA ARG A 60 14.14 -8.59 -7.20
C ARG A 60 15.52 -8.29 -7.80
N TRP A 61 15.58 -7.43 -8.82
CA TRP A 61 16.81 -7.15 -9.58
C TRP A 61 17.48 -5.84 -9.20
N PHE A 62 16.74 -4.93 -8.55
CA PHE A 62 17.24 -3.63 -8.10
C PHE A 62 16.83 -3.41 -6.64
N PRO A 63 17.53 -4.01 -5.67
CA PRO A 63 17.33 -3.63 -4.28
C PRO A 63 17.69 -2.14 -4.13
N VAL A 64 16.76 -1.36 -3.59
CA VAL A 64 16.94 0.06 -3.29
C VAL A 64 18.14 0.17 -2.33
N ASN A 65 19.19 0.89 -2.76
CA ASN A 65 20.39 1.14 -1.95
C ASN A 65 19.98 1.97 -0.72
N ILE A 66 20.25 1.42 0.46
CA ILE A 66 20.27 2.12 1.76
C ILE A 66 21.58 2.89 1.95
#